data_AF-A0A327YEX3-F1
#
_entry.id   AF-A0A327YEX3-F1
#
_cell.length_a   1.000
_cell.length_b   1.000
_cell.length_c   1.000
_cell.angle_alpha   90.00
_cell.angle_beta   90.00
_cell.angle_gamma   90.00
#
_symmetry.space_group_name_H-M   'P 1'
#
loop_
_entity.id
_entity.type
_entity.pdbx_description
1 polymer ?
#
loop_
_entity_poly.entity_id
_entity_poly.type
_entity_poly.pdbx_seq_one_letter_code
_entity_poly.pdbx_strand_id
1 'polypeptide(L)'
;MNTIDYDKALYYTHRSQWDNLLILMVRTKDDLLSKKIEHFLHAYNFENDYSVIQKRLTALLRYIDHALELNGQHVANEQYANFY
;
A
#
# COMPACT_ATOMS: atom_id res chain seq x y z
N MET A 1 -8.26 -8.88 -8.29
CA MET A 1 -6.95 -8.58 -8.92
C MET A 1 -6.37 -7.27 -8.37
N ASN A 2 -6.33 -7.09 -7.04
CA ASN A 2 -5.78 -5.89 -6.38
C ASN A 2 -4.75 -6.22 -5.28
N THR A 3 -4.66 -7.47 -4.81
CA THR A 3 -3.70 -7.90 -3.77
C THR A 3 -2.25 -7.75 -4.16
N ILE A 4 -1.93 -8.00 -5.44
CA ILE A 4 -0.56 -7.96 -5.94
C ILE A 4 0.05 -6.56 -5.80
N ASP A 5 -0.74 -5.50 -5.96
CA ASP A 5 -0.26 -4.12 -5.81
C ASP A 5 0.01 -3.80 -4.34
N TYR A 6 -0.82 -4.28 -3.41
CA TYR A 6 -0.60 -4.14 -1.97
C TYR A 6 0.64 -4.91 -1.49
N ASP A 7 0.81 -6.15 -1.94
CA ASP A 7 2.01 -6.96 -1.62
C ASP A 7 3.29 -6.29 -2.13
N LYS A 8 3.25 -5.76 -3.37
CA LYS A 8 4.37 -5.01 -3.93
C LYS A 8 4.65 -3.73 -3.17
N ALA A 9 3.62 -2.97 -2.81
CA ALA A 9 3.76 -1.74 -2.03
C ALA A 9 4.42 -2.03 -0.67
N LEU A 10 4.00 -3.09 0.01
CA LEU A 10 4.59 -3.54 1.28
C LEU A 10 6.07 -3.93 1.09
N TYR A 11 6.35 -4.75 0.07
CA TYR A 11 7.68 -5.24 -0.23
C TYR A 11 8.66 -4.11 -0.57
N TYR A 12 8.26 -3.16 -1.42
CA TYR A 12 9.09 -2.02 -1.78
C TYR A 12 9.31 -1.07 -0.59
N THR A 13 8.28 -0.89 0.25
CA THR A 13 8.38 -0.06 1.45
C THR A 13 9.38 -0.66 2.46
N HIS A 14 9.33 -1.97 2.72
CA HIS A 14 10.26 -2.63 3.64
C HIS A 14 11.72 -2.58 3.15
N ARG A 15 11.95 -2.59 1.84
CA ARG A 15 13.29 -2.52 1.24
C ARG A 15 13.75 -1.09 0.92
N SER A 16 12.95 -0.07 1.28
CA SER A 16 13.20 1.33 0.93
C SER A 16 13.42 1.56 -0.57
N GLN A 17 12.74 0.78 -1.42
CA GLN A 17 12.82 0.90 -2.88
C GLN A 17 11.82 1.95 -3.40
N TRP A 18 12.10 3.22 -3.11
CA TRP A 18 11.20 4.33 -3.39
C TRP A 18 10.93 4.56 -4.88
N ASP A 19 11.90 4.29 -5.76
CA ASP A 19 11.69 4.36 -7.22
C ASP A 19 10.65 3.33 -7.70
N ASN A 20 10.71 2.10 -7.18
CA ASN A 20 9.72 1.07 -7.50
C ASN A 20 8.35 1.42 -6.93
N LEU A 21 8.31 2.08 -5.77
CA LEU A 21 7.07 2.56 -5.16
C LEU A 21 6.44 3.69 -6.01
N LEU A 22 7.26 4.60 -6.55
CA LEU A 22 6.82 5.64 -7.49
C LEU A 22 6.28 5.03 -8.78
N ILE A 23 6.96 4.03 -9.36
CA ILE A 23 6.46 3.32 -10.54
C ILE A 23 5.12 2.63 -10.24
N LEU A 24 5.00 2.01 -9.06
CA LEU A 24 3.76 1.36 -8.64
C LEU A 24 2.61 2.36 -8.49
N MET A 25 2.87 3.54 -7.91
CA MET A 25 1.89 4.64 -7.80
C MET A 25 1.29 5.02 -9.15
N VAL A 26 2.11 5.13 -10.20
CA VAL A 26 1.66 5.53 -11.55
C VAL A 26 0.89 4.40 -12.25
N ARG A 27 1.18 3.14 -11.91
CA ARG A 27 0.62 1.97 -12.60
C ARG A 27 -0.59 1.37 -11.92
N THR A 28 -0.76 1.56 -10.62
CA THR A 28 -1.90 1.01 -9.89
C THR A 28 -3.19 1.70 -10.33
N LYS A 29 -4.29 0.95 -10.32
CA LYS A 29 -5.64 1.48 -10.59
C LYS A 29 -6.33 1.99 -9.34
N ASP A 30 -5.72 1.82 -8.17
CA ASP A 30 -6.26 2.28 -6.90
C ASP A 30 -5.79 3.71 -6.61
N ASP A 31 -6.70 4.67 -6.80
CA ASP A 31 -6.44 6.09 -6.54
C ASP A 31 -6.05 6.37 -5.08
N LEU A 32 -6.55 5.58 -4.12
CA LEU A 32 -6.28 5.79 -2.71
C LEU A 32 -4.89 5.29 -2.33
N LEU A 33 -4.48 4.13 -2.85
CA LEU A 33 -3.11 3.63 -2.74
C LEU A 33 -2.13 4.62 -3.38
N SER A 34 -2.43 5.05 -4.61
CA SER A 34 -1.61 5.98 -5.37
C SER A 34 -1.39 7.29 -4.59
N LYS A 35 -2.46 7.92 -4.08
CA LYS A 35 -2.34 9.14 -3.25
C LYS A 35 -1.56 8.95 -1.96
N LYS A 36 -1.68 7.79 -1.30
CA LYS A 36 -0.94 7.51 -0.06
C LYS A 36 0.56 7.36 -0.33
N ILE A 37 0.92 6.71 -1.43
CA ILE A 37 2.31 6.61 -1.88
C ILE A 37 2.85 8.01 -2.22
N GLU A 38 2.09 8.81 -2.98
CA GLU A 38 2.46 10.18 -3.34
C GLU A 38 2.75 11.04 -2.10
N HIS A 39 1.83 11.07 -1.13
CA HIS A 39 2.03 11.84 0.10
C HIS A 39 3.25 11.39 0.90
N PHE A 40 3.53 10.08 0.92
CA PHE A 40 4.72 9.55 1.57
C PHE A 40 6.00 9.98 0.85
N LEU A 41 6.06 9.84 -0.49
CA LEU A 41 7.21 10.21 -1.30
C LEU A 41 7.46 11.73 -1.24
N HIS A 42 6.40 12.53 -1.28
CA HIS A 42 6.51 13.98 -1.12
C HIS A 42 7.05 14.33 0.27
N ALA A 43 6.51 13.73 1.33
CA ALA A 43 7.01 13.97 2.68
C ALA A 43 8.49 13.56 2.80
N TYR A 44 8.88 12.43 2.23
CA TYR A 44 10.25 11.94 2.28
C TYR A 44 11.25 12.88 1.58
N ASN A 45 10.86 13.52 0.48
CA ASN A 45 11.77 14.39 -0.30
C ASN A 45 11.78 15.85 0.17
N PHE A 46 10.68 16.36 0.73
CA PHE A 46 10.50 17.79 0.99
C PHE A 46 10.33 18.15 2.48
N GLU A 47 9.88 17.22 3.32
CA GLU A 47 9.66 17.51 4.74
C GLU A 47 10.95 17.33 5.54
N ASN A 48 11.24 18.30 6.42
CA ASN A 48 12.38 18.23 7.33
C ASN A 48 12.00 17.57 8.67
N ASP A 49 10.70 17.53 9.01
CA ASP A 49 10.22 16.89 10.23
C ASP A 49 10.03 15.38 10.01
N TYR A 50 10.93 14.60 10.59
CA TYR A 50 10.90 13.15 10.57
C TYR A 50 9.59 12.56 11.13
N SER A 51 8.94 13.26 12.06
CA SER A 51 7.65 12.84 12.63
C SER A 51 6.54 12.82 11.59
N VAL A 52 6.59 13.74 10.62
CA VAL A 52 5.63 13.80 9.52
C VAL A 52 5.86 12.64 8.56
N ILE A 53 7.12 12.36 8.22
CA ILE A 53 7.50 11.22 7.38
C ILE A 53 7.03 9.91 8.00
N GLN A 54 7.31 9.69 9.29
CA GLN A 54 6.87 8.49 10.00
C GLN A 54 5.35 8.35 10.06
N LYS A 55 4.61 9.44 10.28
CA LYS A 55 3.14 9.42 10.26
C LYS A 55 2.60 9.02 8.89
N ARG A 56 3.17 9.57 7.81
CA ARG A 56 2.77 9.24 6.43
C ARG A 56 3.10 7.79 6.08
N LEU A 57 4.28 7.31 6.45
CA LEU A 57 4.69 5.92 6.29
C LEU A 57 3.75 4.96 7.04
N THR A 58 3.46 5.26 8.30
CA THR A 58 2.54 4.45 9.13
C THR A 58 1.13 4.44 8.53
N ALA A 59 0.66 5.57 7.99
CA ALA A 59 -0.64 5.67 7.35
C ALA A 59 -0.74 4.93 6.00
N LEU A 60 0.40 4.77 5.29
CA LEU A 60 0.52 3.94 4.10
C LEU A 60 0.48 2.46 4.48
N LEU A 61 1.31 2.03 5.44
CA LEU A 61 1.37 0.64 5.90
C LEU A 61 0.03 0.16 6.45
N ARG A 62 -0.62 0.94 7.34
CA ARG A 62 -1.95 0.60 7.87
C ARG A 62 -3.01 0.43 6.78
N TYR A 63 -2.90 1.20 5.70
CA TYR A 63 -3.85 1.07 4.60
C TYR A 63 -3.60 -0.20 3.79
N ILE A 64 -2.33 -0.52 3.53
CA ILE A 64 -1.93 -1.75 2.85
C ILE A 64 -2.38 -2.96 3.67
N ASP A 65 -2.11 -3.00 4.98
CA ASP A 65 -2.56 -4.08 5.86
C ASP A 65 -4.08 -4.23 5.82
N HIS A 66 -4.83 -3.14 5.99
CA HIS A 66 -6.29 -3.20 5.96
C HIS A 66 -6.84 -3.67 4.61
N ALA A 67 -6.23 -3.25 3.50
CA ALA A 67 -6.63 -3.67 2.16
C ALA A 67 -6.31 -5.17 1.93
N LEU A 68 -5.19 -5.67 2.46
CA LEU A 68 -4.84 -7.08 2.44
C LEU A 68 -5.80 -7.93 3.29
N GLU A 69 -6.17 -7.47 4.48
CA GLU A 69 -7.14 -8.15 5.36
C GLU A 69 -8.52 -8.29 4.70
N LEU A 70 -9.05 -7.19 4.16
CA LEU A 70 -10.34 -7.20 3.45
C LEU A 70 -10.32 -8.18 2.27
N ASN A 71 -9.20 -8.22 1.55
CA ASN A 71 -9.07 -9.11 0.41
C ASN A 71 -8.83 -10.57 0.84
N GLY A 72 -8.18 -10.81 1.98
CA GLY A 72 -8.03 -12.14 2.58
C GLY A 72 -9.36 -12.73 3.07
N GLN A 73 -10.22 -11.89 3.66
CA GLN A 73 -11.58 -12.29 4.05
C GLN A 73 -12.49 -12.60 2.85
N HIS A 74 -12.34 -11.88 1.74
CA HIS A 74 -13.04 -12.21 0.49
C HIS A 74 -12.66 -13.60 -0.05
N VAL A 75 -11.36 -13.91 -0.11
CA VAL A 75 -10.88 -15.21 -0.59
C VAL A 75 -11.33 -16.36 0.32
N ALA A 76 -11.33 -16.16 1.64
CA ALA A 76 -11.87 -17.14 2.59
C ALA A 76 -13.37 -17.39 2.34
N ASN A 77 -14.17 -16.34 2.21
CA ASN A 77 -15.62 -16.46 1.98
C ASN A 77 -15.96 -17.11 0.63
N GLU A 78 -15.19 -16.81 -0.44
CA GLU A 78 -15.37 -17.45 -1.75
C GLU A 78 -14.98 -18.93 -1.75
N GLN A 79 -13.97 -19.33 -0.95
CA GLN A 79 -13.65 -20.74 -0.76
C GLN A 79 -14.80 -21.48 -0.06
N TYR A 80 -15.36 -20.94 1.03
CA TYR A 80 -16.50 -21.59 1.71
C TYR A 80 -17.78 -21.65 0.86
N ALA A 81 -18.03 -20.66 -0.01
CA ALA A 81 -19.19 -20.64 -0.90
C ALA A 81 -19.10 -21.65 -2.06
N ASN A 82 -17.90 -22.10 -2.45
CA ASN A 82 -17.71 -23.14 -3.48
C ASN A 82 -17.74 -24.58 -2.93
N PHE A 83 -17.90 -24.76 -1.62
CA PHE A 83 -18.03 -26.06 -0.96
C PHE A 83 -19.48 -26.42 -0.56
N TYR A 84 -20.47 -25.60 -0.93
CA TYR A 84 -21.91 -25.84 -0.77
C TYR A 84 -22.65 -25.67 -2.09
#